data_AF-A0A511XHY7-F1
#
_entry.id   AF-A0A511XHY7-F1
#
_cell.length_a   1.000
_cell.length_b   1.000
_cell.length_c   1.000
_cell.angle_alpha   90.00
_cell.angle_beta   90.00
_cell.angle_gamma   90.00
#
_symmetry.space_group_name_H-M   'P 1'
#
loop_
_entity.id
_entity.type
_entity.pdbx_description
1 polymer ?
#
loop_
_entity_poly.entity_id
_entity_poly.type
_entity_poly.pdbx_seq_one_letter_code
_entity_poly.pdbx_strand_id
1 'polypeptide(L)' 'MPNPASVYCQKVGGTLEIRKEAGGSVGYCHLPNGRVVEEWSLFRSEARKK' A
#
# COMPACT_ATOMS: atom_id res chain seq x y z
N MET A 1 4.83 8.52 13.87
CA MET A 1 3.68 8.84 12.99
C MET A 1 3.52 7.69 12.00
N PRO A 2 2.32 7.12 11.81
CA PRO A 2 2.14 5.97 10.92
C PRO A 2 2.35 6.38 9.46
N ASN A 3 2.90 5.48 8.65
CA ASN A 3 3.05 5.70 7.21
C ASN A 3 1.66 5.90 6.57
N PRO A 4 1.38 7.03 5.90
CA PRO A 4 0.07 7.32 5.32
C PRO A 4 -0.35 6.28 4.28
N ALA A 5 0.59 5.72 3.51
CA ALA A 5 0.30 4.66 2.54
C ALA A 5 -0.14 3.37 3.24
N SER A 6 0.52 3.01 4.34
CA SER A 6 0.17 1.84 5.15
C SER A 6 -1.21 1.99 5.79
N VAL A 7 -1.50 3.20 6.32
CA VAL A 7 -2.83 3.53 6.86
C VAL A 7 -3.89 3.45 5.77
N TYR A 8 -3.60 3.95 4.57
CA TYR A 8 -4.54 3.88 3.46
C TYR A 8 -4.82 2.45 3.01
N CYS A 9 -3.78 1.59 2.94
CA CYS A 9 -3.95 0.17 2.66
C CYS A 9 -4.98 -0.49 3.61
N GLN A 10 -4.84 -0.25 4.92
CA GLN A 10 -5.78 -0.76 5.92
C GLN A 10 -7.18 -0.14 5.77
N LYS A 11 -7.27 1.16 5.46
CA LYS A 11 -8.55 1.87 5.26
C LYS A 11 -9.37 1.31 4.10
N VAL A 12 -8.72 0.82 3.03
CA VAL A 12 -9.42 0.20 1.89
C VAL A 12 -9.70 -1.29 2.10
N GLY A 13 -9.55 -1.78 3.33
CA GLY A 13 -9.75 -3.19 3.69
C GLY A 13 -8.60 -4.10 3.26
N GLY A 14 -7.47 -3.54 2.85
CA GLY A 14 -6.29 -4.30 2.47
C GLY A 14 -5.42 -4.72 3.66
N THR A 15 -4.57 -5.72 3.42
CA THR A 15 -3.57 -6.17 4.39
C THR A 15 -2.18 -5.72 3.94
N LEU A 16 -1.42 -5.12 4.85
CA LEU A 16 -0.06 -4.65 4.59
C LEU A 16 0.93 -5.82 4.70
N GLU A 17 1.80 -5.96 3.71
CA GLU A 17 2.97 -6.85 3.71
C GLU A 17 4.22 -6.01 3.49
N ILE A 18 5.23 -6.15 4.36
CA ILE A 18 6.54 -5.51 4.16
C ILE A 18 7.51 -6.54 3.60
N ARG A 19 8.03 -6.27 2.39
CA ARG A 19 9.06 -7.09 1.73
C ARG A 19 10.41 -6.42 1.83
N LYS A 20 11.46 -7.21 2.09
CA LYS A 20 12.85 -6.77 1.91
C LYS A 20 13.24 -6.95 0.46
N GLU A 21 13.64 -5.87 -0.18
CA GLU A 21 14.18 -5.85 -1.54
C GLU A 21 15.60 -5.28 -1.53
N ALA A 22 16.29 -5.34 -2.68
CA ALA A 22 17.68 -4.89 -2.83
C ALA A 22 17.89 -3.42 -2.40
N GLY A 23 16.85 -2.59 -2.50
CA GLY A 23 16.88 -1.16 -2.12
C GLY A 23 16.34 -0.84 -0.72
N GLY A 24 15.97 -1.85 0.08
CA GLY A 24 15.39 -1.67 1.42
C GLY A 24 14.04 -2.35 1.58
N SER A 25 13.23 -1.85 2.52
CA SER A 25 11.88 -2.39 2.77
C SER A 25 10.84 -1.71 1.90
N VAL A 26 10.06 -2.49 1.16
CA VAL A 26 8.95 -2.03 0.32
C VAL A 26 7.63 -2.53 0.91
N GLY A 27 6.65 -1.65 1.05
CA GLY A 27 5.31 -1.99 1.50
C GLY A 27 4.40 -2.36 0.33
N TYR A 28 3.74 -3.51 0.43
CA TYR A 28 2.74 -3.99 -0.50
C TYR A 28 1.39 -4.10 0.21
N CYS A 29 0.33 -3.75 -0.50
CA CYS A 29 -1.04 -3.85 -0.04
C CYS A 29 -1.76 -4.99 -0.77
N HIS A 30 -2.23 -5.98 -0.01
CA HIS A 30 -3.11 -7.04 -0.48
C HIS A 30 -4.54 -6.57 -0.39
N LEU A 31 -5.14 -6.27 -1.53
CA LEU A 31 -6.51 -5.78 -1.61
C LEU A 31 -7.53 -6.93 -1.51
N PRO A 32 -8.77 -6.66 -1.03
CA PRO A 32 -9.82 -7.68 -0.93
C PRO A 32 -10.20 -8.35 -2.25
N ASN A 33 -9.92 -7.70 -3.38
CA ASN A 33 -10.15 -8.25 -4.72
C ASN A 33 -9.02 -9.17 -5.20
N GLY A 34 -8.07 -9.53 -4.32
CA GLY A 34 -6.93 -10.40 -4.62
C GLY A 34 -5.76 -9.71 -5.33
N ARG A 35 -5.86 -8.40 -5.62
CA ARG A 35 -4.75 -7.65 -6.21
C ARG A 35 -3.71 -7.29 -5.15
N VAL A 36 -2.44 -7.42 -5.51
CA VAL A 36 -1.32 -6.91 -4.71
C VAL A 36 -0.74 -5.69 -5.42
N VAL A 37 -0.65 -4.58 -4.71
CA VAL A 37 -0.13 -3.32 -5.25
C VAL A 37 0.83 -2.68 -4.25
N GLU A 38 1.86 -2.01 -4.72
CA GLU A 38 2.77 -1.25 -3.86
C GLU A 38 2.01 -0.12 -3.15
N GLU A 39 2.24 0.05 -1.83
CA GLU A 39 1.40 0.87 -0.96
C GLU A 39 1.35 2.36 -1.38
N TRP A 40 2.47 2.92 -1.83
CA TRP A 40 2.54 4.31 -2.27
C TRP A 40 1.92 4.51 -3.65
N SER A 41 2.03 3.51 -4.53
CA SER A 41 1.35 3.49 -5.82
C SER A 41 -0.15 3.47 -5.65
N LEU A 42 -0.66 2.68 -4.70
CA LEU A 42 -2.08 2.70 -4.30
C LEU A 42 -2.50 4.06 -3.75
N PHE A 43 -1.76 4.59 -2.77
CA PHE A 43 -2.06 5.88 -2.13
C PHE A 43 -2.06 7.06 -3.12
N ARG A 44 -1.05 7.13 -4.00
CA ARG A 44 -0.94 8.18 -5.04
C ARG A 44 -2.00 8.03 -6.13
N SER A 45 -2.41 6.81 -6.46
CA SER A 45 -3.48 6.60 -7.44
C SER A 45 -4.79 7.23 -6.96
N GLU A 46 -5.07 7.19 -5.66
CA GLU A 46 -6.28 7.82 -5.14
C GLU A 46 -6.18 9.33 -5.01
N ALA A 47 -5.00 9.86 -4.70
CA ALA A 47 -4.76 11.31 -4.77
C ALA A 47 -4.99 11.90 -6.18
N ARG A 48 -4.92 11.06 -7.23
CA ARG A 48 -5.11 11.47 -8.63
C ARG A 48 -6.56 11.36 -9.13
N LYS A 49 -7.47 10.68 -8.42
CA LYS A 49 -8.89 10.57 -8.84
C LYS A 49 -9.73 11.79 -8.46
N LYS A 50 -9.12 12.97 -8.39
CA LYS A 50 -9.80 14.24 -8.14
C LYS A 50 -10.22 14.91 -9.43
#